data_AF-A0A9N9HNU5-F1
#
_entry.id   AF-A0A9N9HNU5-F1
#
_cell.length_a   1.000
_cell.length_b   1.000
_cell.length_c   1.000
_cell.angle_alpha   90.00
_cell.angle_beta   90.00
_cell.angle_gamma   90.00
#
_symmetry.space_group_name_H-M   'P 1'
#
loop_
_entity.id
_entity.type
_entity.pdbx_description
1 polymer ?
#
loop_
_entity_poly.entity_id
_entity_poly.type
_entity_poly.pdbx_seq_one_letter_code
_entity_poly.pdbx_strand_id
1 'polypeptide(L)' 'MPKIYELSDFEHGEIIGLLMAGHGVRKIAKVLGQPRIIVQDVITKYKEENRTDSAPLSG' A
#
# COMPACT_ATOMS: atom_id res chain seq x y z
N MET A 1 7.60 4.40 -21.51
CA MET A 1 6.84 5.23 -20.56
C MET A 1 6.19 4.29 -19.55
N PRO A 2 6.51 4.36 -18.24
CA PRO A 2 5.77 3.58 -17.27
C PRO A 2 4.34 4.13 -17.25
N LYS A 3 3.35 3.27 -17.48
CA LYS A 3 1.94 3.60 -17.29
C LYS A 3 1.78 3.89 -15.80
N ILE A 4 1.67 5.16 -15.44
CA ILE A 4 1.30 5.58 -14.09
C ILE A 4 -0.16 5.12 -13.94
N TYR A 5 -0.35 3.94 -13.38
CA TYR A 5 -1.66 3.52 -12.90
C TYR A 5 -1.90 4.36 -11.64
N GLU A 6 -2.59 5.48 -11.80
CA GLU A 6 -3.16 6.18 -10.65
C GLU A 6 -4.23 5.28 -10.06
N LEU A 7 -3.86 4.56 -9.00
CA LEU A 7 -4.80 3.84 -8.16
C LEU A 7 -5.81 4.84 -7.60
N SER A 8 -7.08 4.50 -7.66
CA SER A 8 -8.11 5.28 -6.96
C SER A 8 -7.87 5.19 -5.44
N ASP A 9 -8.29 6.21 -4.70
CA ASP A 9 -8.27 6.21 -3.22
C ASP A 9 -8.94 4.95 -2.63
N PHE A 10 -9.96 4.43 -3.33
CA PHE A 10 -10.63 3.19 -2.96
C PHE A 10 -9.71 1.96 -3.09
N GLU A 11 -8.99 1.83 -4.20
CA GLU A 11 -8.05 0.72 -4.43
C GLU A 11 -6.87 0.78 -3.45
N HIS A 12 -6.39 1.99 -3.13
CA HIS A 12 -5.43 2.22 -2.06
C HIS A 12 -5.95 1.70 -0.71
N GLY A 13 -7.19 2.06 -0.36
CA GLY A 13 -7.85 1.61 0.87
C GLY A 13 -8.00 0.09 0.94
N GLU A 14 -8.36 -0.57 -0.16
CA GLU A 14 -8.47 -2.03 -0.22
C GLU A 14 -7.11 -2.73 -0.03
N ILE A 15 -6.04 -2.22 -0.65
CA ILE A 15 -4.68 -2.76 -0.46
C ILE A 15 -4.27 -2.67 1.01
N ILE A 16 -4.47 -1.51 1.64
CA ILE A 16 -4.12 -1.29 3.06
C ILE A 16 -5.00 -2.15 3.97
N GLY A 17 -6.31 -2.24 3.71
CA GLY A 17 -7.23 -3.07 4.48
C GLY A 17 -6.84 -4.54 4.47
N LEU A 18 -6.47 -5.08 3.29
CA LEU A 18 -5.98 -6.45 3.17
C LEU A 18 -4.60 -6.65 3.83
N LEU A 19 -3.73 -5.65 3.79
CA LEU A 19 -2.44 -5.66 4.51
C LEU A 19 -2.68 -5.74 6.03
N MET A 20 -3.60 -4.94 6.57
CA MET A 20 -3.96 -4.96 7.99
C MET A 20 -4.62 -6.27 8.42
N ALA A 21 -5.36 -6.93 7.51
CA ALA A 21 -5.89 -8.28 7.71
C ALA A 21 -4.80 -9.39 7.68
N GLY A 22 -3.52 -9.03 7.53
CA GLY A 22 -2.38 -9.95 7.53
C GLY A 22 -2.14 -10.64 6.18
N HIS A 23 -2.73 -10.15 5.09
CA HIS A 23 -2.44 -10.69 3.76
C HIS A 23 -1.12 -10.17 3.22
N GLY A 24 -0.32 -11.07 2.63
CA GLY A 24 0.92 -10.70 1.95
C GLY A 24 0.67 -10.14 0.55
N VAL A 25 1.63 -9.35 0.06
CA VAL A 25 1.65 -8.67 -1.25
C VAL A 25 1.17 -9.56 -2.41
N ARG A 26 1.63 -10.82 -2.47
CA ARG A 26 1.24 -11.76 -3.54
C ARG A 26 -0.25 -12.11 -3.50
N LYS A 27 -0.81 -12.26 -2.30
CA LYS A 27 -2.23 -12.60 -2.10
C LYS A 27 -3.09 -11.38 -2.44
N ILE A 28 -2.68 -10.19 -2.00
CA ILE A 28 -3.36 -8.92 -2.30
C ILE A 28 -3.39 -8.66 -3.81
N ALA A 29 -2.24 -8.77 -4.49
CA ALA A 29 -2.14 -8.62 -5.94
C ALA A 29 -3.07 -9.60 -6.69
N LYS A 30 -3.19 -10.85 -6.21
CA LYS A 30 -4.08 -11.84 -6.82
C LYS A 30 -5.56 -11.53 -6.57
N VAL A 31 -5.91 -11.05 -5.38
CA VAL A 31 -7.30 -10.71 -5.01
C VAL A 31 -7.79 -9.49 -5.78
N LEU A 32 -6.96 -8.45 -5.87
CA LEU A 32 -7.31 -7.19 -6.52
C LEU A 32 -7.03 -7.17 -8.04
N GLY A 33 -6.36 -8.21 -8.57
CA GLY A 33 -5.93 -8.25 -9.97
C GLY A 33 -4.86 -7.20 -10.31
N GLN A 34 -4.28 -6.55 -9.31
CA GLN A 34 -3.31 -5.48 -9.47
C GLN A 34 -1.87 -6.02 -9.62
N PRO A 35 -1.01 -5.34 -10.40
CA PRO A 35 0.41 -5.68 -10.49
C PRO A 35 1.08 -5.69 -9.12
N ARG A 36 1.90 -6.72 -8.86
CA ARG A 36 2.63 -6.87 -7.60
C ARG A 36 3.50 -5.64 -7.26
N ILE A 37 4.05 -4.98 -8.29
CA ILE A 37 4.88 -3.78 -8.13
C ILE A 37 4.06 -2.65 -7.51
N ILE A 38 2.85 -2.41 -8.03
CA ILE A 38 1.94 -1.37 -7.53
C ILE A 38 1.55 -1.65 -6.08
N VAL A 39 1.13 -2.88 -5.78
CA VAL A 39 0.77 -3.27 -4.40
C VAL A 39 1.96 -3.11 -3.44
N GLN A 40 3.17 -3.45 -3.88
CA GLN A 40 4.37 -3.26 -3.08
C GLN A 40 4.66 -1.78 -2.83
N ASP A 41 4.49 -0.93 -3.83
CA ASP A 41 4.74 0.52 -3.74
C ASP A 41 3.78 1.17 -2.73
N VAL A 42 2.48 0.87 -2.82
CA VAL A 42 1.46 1.30 -1.86
C VAL A 42 1.80 0.89 -0.44
N ILE A 43 2.16 -0.38 -0.23
CA ILE A 43 2.48 -0.88 1.11
C ILE A 43 3.74 -0.21 1.66
N THR A 44 4.71 0.08 0.80
CA THR A 44 5.96 0.75 1.18
C THR A 44 5.67 2.18 1.59
N LYS A 45 4.93 2.92 0.76
CA LYS A 45 4.51 4.30 1.04
C LYS A 45 3.66 4.40 2.30
N TYR A 46 2.68 3.51 2.48
CA TYR A 46 1.89 3.44 3.71
C TYR A 46 2.76 3.19 4.94
N LYS A 47 3.74 2.29 4.86
CA LYS A 47 4.66 2.03 5.98
C LYS A 47 5.57 3.20 6.27
N GLU A 48 6.04 3.91 5.25
CA GLU A 48 6.86 5.12 5.40
C GLU A 48 6.05 6.25 6.04
N GLU A 49 4.85 6.52 5.55
CA GLU A 49 3.92 7.52 6.09
C GLU A 49 3.54 7.22 7.55
N ASN A 50 3.17 5.98 7.86
CA ASN A 50 2.89 5.56 9.25
C ASN A 50 4.15 5.62 10.14
N ARG A 51 5.35 5.48 9.58
CA ARG A 51 6.61 5.66 10.31
C ARG A 51 6.89 7.13 10.62
N THR A 52 6.54 8.03 9.71
CA THR A 52 6.67 9.48 9.92
C THR A 52 5.64 10.02 10.89
N ASP A 53 4.42 9.48 10.92
CA ASP A 53 3.38 9.91 11.86
C ASP A 53 3.58 9.36 13.28
N SER A 54 4.38 8.30 13.46
CA SER A 54 4.66 7.69 14.77
C SER A 54 5.86 8.27 15.52
N ALA A 55 6.45 9.37 15.04
CA ALA A 55 7.41 10.14 15.82
C ALA A 55 6.75 11.40 16.39
N PRO A 56 6.38 11.46 17.69
CA PRO A 56 6.32 12.77 18.32
C PRO A 56 7.74 13.33 18.26
N LEU A 57 7.93 14.44 17.55
CA LEU A 57 9.08 15.32 17.76
C LEU A 57 9.06 15.73 19.24
N SER A 58 9.70 14.93 20.07
CA SER A 58 10.02 15.24 21.46
C SER A 58 11.49 15.63 21.48
N GLY A 59 11.73 16.92 21.70
CA GLY A 59 13.07 17.47 21.98
C GLY A 59 13.57 18.43 20.92
#